data_AF-A0A1R1M2H9-F1
#
_entry.id   AF-A0A1R1M2H9-F1
#
_cell.length_a   1.000
_cell.length_b   1.000
_cell.length_c   1.000
_cell.angle_alpha   90.00
_cell.angle_beta   90.00
_cell.angle_gamma   90.00
#
_symmetry.space_group_name_H-M   'P 1'
#
loop_
_entity.id
_entity.type
_entity.pdbx_description
1 polymer ?
#
loop_
_entity_poly.entity_id
_entity_poly.type
_entity_poly.pdbx_seq_one_letter_code
_entity_poly.pdbx_strand_id
1 'polypeptide(L)'
;MSSTEARMPAKSVVTAQGEVWADKSGKTLYTFAKDEQNVSNCYGPCAQKWPPFIAGAYAEKQGDFSILTRKDGARQWSYKGAPLYSWIKDKNQGETTGHGVKNVWFVARSDDAPVSVFNRGNTQLLTDASQKTLYIFDKDKKDQSNCYDKCATLWPPLQASSNDQASAPFGIIQRKDGSLQWTLNSQPLYTWIKDKQPGDISGDGVKGVWHLARHP
;
A
#
# COMPACT_ATOMS: atom_id res chain seq x y z
N MET A 1 6.48 23.27 31.97
CA MET A 1 5.29 23.31 31.08
C MET A 1 5.50 22.24 30.03
N SER A 2 4.91 21.06 30.20
CA SER A 2 5.10 19.93 29.27
C SER A 2 4.09 20.09 28.13
N SER A 3 4.59 20.43 26.95
CA SER A 3 3.84 20.44 25.70
C SER A 3 3.20 19.08 25.49
N THR A 4 1.87 19.02 25.53
CA THR A 4 1.13 17.83 25.15
C THR A 4 1.25 17.70 23.63
N GLU A 5 2.32 17.06 23.15
CA GLU A 5 2.38 16.66 21.75
C GLU A 5 1.15 15.80 21.46
N ALA A 6 0.36 16.23 20.49
CA ALA A 6 -0.79 15.49 20.03
C ALA A 6 -0.29 14.14 19.49
N ARG A 7 -0.47 13.09 20.30
CA ARG A 7 0.06 11.76 19.96
C ARG A 7 -0.77 11.19 18.82
N MET A 8 -0.12 10.91 17.70
CA MET A 8 -0.74 10.26 16.53
C MET A 8 -1.57 9.04 16.95
N PRO A 9 -2.72 8.79 16.30
CA PRO A 9 -3.59 7.69 16.69
C PRO A 9 -2.95 6.32 16.47
N ALA A 10 -2.05 6.21 15.50
CA ALA A 10 -1.29 5.03 15.15
C ALA A 10 0.21 5.36 15.04
N LYS A 11 1.06 4.34 15.11
CA LYS A 11 2.50 4.42 14.82
C LYS A 11 2.80 3.60 13.58
N SER A 12 3.88 3.90 12.87
CA SER A 12 4.35 3.07 11.77
C SER A 12 5.18 1.88 12.28
N VAL A 13 5.09 0.73 11.61
CA VAL A 13 5.87 -0.49 11.90
C VAL A 13 6.30 -1.12 10.58
N VAL A 14 7.59 -1.49 10.47
CA VAL A 14 8.10 -2.21 9.29
C VAL A 14 7.69 -3.68 9.36
N THR A 15 7.13 -4.19 8.27
CA THR A 15 6.67 -5.58 8.11
C THR A 15 7.14 -6.16 6.77
N ALA A 16 6.86 -7.43 6.50
CA ALA A 16 7.10 -8.05 5.19
C ALA A 16 6.31 -7.38 4.04
N GLN A 17 5.17 -6.74 4.35
CA GLN A 17 4.35 -5.99 3.40
C GLN A 17 4.80 -4.53 3.26
N GLY A 18 5.74 -4.12 4.11
CA GLY A 18 6.27 -2.78 4.23
C GLY A 18 5.93 -2.07 5.51
N GLU A 19 6.17 -0.77 5.54
CA GLU A 19 5.80 0.07 6.67
C GLU A 19 4.30 0.31 6.66
N VAL A 20 3.66 -0.05 7.77
CA VAL A 20 2.22 -0.05 7.93
C VAL A 20 1.86 0.70 9.19
N TRP A 21 0.68 1.29 9.21
CA TRP A 21 0.09 1.80 10.43
C TRP A 21 -0.25 0.65 11.36
N ALA A 22 0.07 0.84 12.62
CA ALA A 22 -0.18 -0.09 13.69
C ALA A 22 -0.72 0.66 14.91
N ASP A 23 -1.50 -0.02 15.74
CA ASP A 23 -1.93 0.53 17.01
C ASP A 23 -0.74 0.79 17.96
N LYS A 24 -1.00 1.37 19.13
CA LYS A 24 0.03 1.68 20.12
C LYS A 24 0.84 0.46 20.56
N SER A 25 0.23 -0.74 20.53
CA SER A 25 0.87 -2.01 20.85
C SER A 25 1.67 -2.61 19.68
N GLY A 26 1.58 -2.02 18.49
CA GLY A 26 2.28 -2.47 17.28
C GLY A 26 1.52 -3.49 16.46
N LYS A 27 0.23 -3.73 16.75
CA LYS A 27 -0.61 -4.57 15.87
C LYS A 27 -0.99 -3.81 14.62
N THR A 28 -0.77 -4.44 13.47
CA THR A 28 -1.06 -3.88 12.15
C THR A 28 -2.53 -3.49 12.03
N LEU A 29 -2.76 -2.32 11.42
CA LEU A 29 -4.07 -1.85 11.01
C LEU A 29 -4.30 -2.19 9.53
N TYR A 30 -5.56 -2.35 9.17
CA TYR A 30 -6.00 -2.81 7.86
C TYR A 30 -7.09 -1.91 7.29
N THR A 31 -7.19 -1.91 5.96
CA THR A 31 -8.28 -1.31 5.20
C THR A 31 -9.10 -2.41 4.52
N PHE A 32 -10.37 -2.08 4.26
CA PHE A 32 -11.32 -3.00 3.62
C PHE A 32 -11.71 -2.46 2.24
N ALA A 33 -11.43 -3.21 1.18
CA ALA A 33 -11.68 -2.78 -0.20
C ALA A 33 -13.17 -2.61 -0.57
N LYS A 34 -14.08 -3.09 0.28
CA LYS A 34 -15.53 -2.86 0.11
C LYS A 34 -16.02 -1.65 0.88
N ASP A 35 -15.17 -0.95 1.61
CA ASP A 35 -15.51 0.33 2.22
C ASP A 35 -15.48 1.44 1.18
N GLU A 36 -16.29 2.47 1.41
CA GLU A 36 -16.26 3.71 0.65
C GLU A 36 -15.50 4.77 1.45
N GLN A 37 -15.17 5.90 0.81
CA GLN A 37 -14.45 6.97 1.47
C GLN A 37 -15.22 7.46 2.70
N ASN A 38 -14.60 7.32 3.88
CA ASN A 38 -15.15 7.63 5.20
C ASN A 38 -16.44 6.87 5.56
N VAL A 39 -16.71 5.72 4.93
CA VAL A 39 -17.87 4.88 5.24
C VAL A 39 -17.42 3.44 5.41
N SER A 40 -17.58 2.92 6.63
CA SER A 40 -17.42 1.50 6.92
C SER A 40 -18.66 0.71 6.50
N ASN A 41 -18.43 -0.40 5.82
CA ASN A 41 -19.39 -1.45 5.46
C ASN A 41 -19.17 -2.74 6.29
N CYS A 42 -18.21 -2.76 7.21
CA CYS A 42 -17.93 -3.91 8.08
C CYS A 42 -18.66 -3.80 9.43
N TYR A 43 -19.73 -4.60 9.59
CA TYR A 43 -20.56 -4.70 10.80
C TYR A 43 -20.86 -6.16 11.17
N GLY A 44 -21.39 -6.38 12.38
CA GLY A 44 -21.82 -7.70 12.83
C GLY A 44 -20.67 -8.73 12.79
N PRO A 45 -20.86 -9.93 12.19
CA PRO A 45 -19.81 -10.94 12.10
C PRO A 45 -18.53 -10.48 11.41
N CYS A 46 -18.61 -9.47 10.54
CA CYS A 46 -17.41 -8.85 9.95
C CYS A 46 -16.57 -8.18 11.04
N ALA A 47 -17.19 -7.30 11.83
CA ALA A 47 -16.53 -6.53 12.89
C ALA A 47 -16.04 -7.41 14.06
N GLN A 48 -16.61 -8.60 14.25
CA GLN A 48 -16.09 -9.57 15.21
C GLN A 48 -14.71 -10.12 14.82
N LYS A 49 -14.46 -10.27 13.51
CA LYS A 49 -13.17 -10.75 12.99
C LYS A 49 -12.23 -9.60 12.64
N TRP A 50 -12.80 -8.46 12.26
CA TRP A 50 -12.10 -7.23 11.91
C TRP A 50 -12.58 -6.08 12.80
N PRO A 51 -12.20 -6.04 14.09
CA PRO A 51 -12.62 -4.97 14.98
C PRO A 51 -12.25 -3.60 14.42
N PRO A 52 -13.19 -2.63 14.41
CA PRO A 52 -12.88 -1.27 13.99
C PRO A 52 -11.87 -0.63 14.94
N PHE A 53 -10.94 0.14 14.39
CA PHE A 53 -9.99 0.92 15.18
C PHE A 53 -10.69 2.17 15.74
N ILE A 54 -11.26 2.02 16.94
CA ILE A 54 -12.13 3.03 17.55
C ILE A 54 -11.35 4.28 17.96
N ALA A 55 -11.91 5.44 17.63
CA ALA A 55 -11.44 6.74 18.07
C ALA A 55 -12.06 7.10 19.42
N GLY A 56 -11.25 7.67 20.32
CA GLY A 56 -11.74 8.15 21.62
C GLY A 56 -12.75 9.29 21.49
N ALA A 57 -13.55 9.51 22.53
CA ALA A 57 -14.61 10.52 22.55
C ALA A 57 -14.14 11.97 22.31
N TYR A 58 -12.85 12.25 22.55
CA TYR A 58 -12.23 13.56 22.34
C TYR A 58 -11.12 13.52 21.29
N ALA A 59 -11.06 12.46 20.49
CA ALA A 59 -10.11 12.38 19.39
C ALA A 59 -10.43 13.45 18.34
N GLU A 60 -9.38 14.04 17.76
CA GLU A 60 -9.47 15.01 16.67
C GLU A 60 -8.62 14.56 15.49
N LYS A 61 -8.96 15.01 14.28
CA LYS A 61 -8.19 14.71 13.06
C LYS A 61 -6.72 15.15 13.20
N GLN A 62 -5.80 14.37 12.63
CA GLN A 62 -4.36 14.64 12.69
C GLN A 62 -3.69 14.17 11.39
N GLY A 63 -3.10 15.10 10.63
CA GLY A 63 -2.57 14.78 9.31
C GLY A 63 -3.63 14.11 8.42
N ASP A 64 -3.28 12.99 7.81
CA ASP A 64 -4.17 12.17 6.99
C ASP A 64 -5.12 11.27 7.80
N PHE A 65 -5.01 11.27 9.13
CA PHE A 65 -5.97 10.58 9.99
C PHE A 65 -7.21 11.44 10.19
N SER A 66 -8.36 10.85 9.90
CA SER A 66 -9.67 11.44 10.12
C SER A 66 -10.57 10.49 10.90
N ILE A 67 -11.75 10.96 11.27
CA ILE A 67 -12.69 10.19 12.11
C ILE A 67 -14.03 10.16 11.40
N LEU A 68 -14.55 8.96 11.19
CA LEU A 68 -15.90 8.73 10.70
C LEU A 68 -16.82 8.29 11.84
N THR A 69 -18.09 8.64 11.71
CA THR A 69 -19.16 8.12 12.57
C THR A 69 -19.79 6.92 11.89
N ARG A 70 -19.70 5.75 12.52
CA ARG A 70 -20.29 4.51 12.04
C ARG A 70 -21.81 4.52 12.23
N LYS A 71 -22.52 3.64 11.50
CA LYS A 71 -23.98 3.48 11.62
C LYS A 71 -24.45 3.04 13.01
N ASP A 72 -23.57 2.37 13.75
CA ASP A 72 -23.79 1.95 15.14
C ASP A 72 -23.47 3.07 16.16
N GLY A 73 -23.14 4.27 15.69
CA GLY A 73 -22.80 5.44 16.52
C GLY A 73 -21.36 5.48 17.01
N ALA A 74 -20.58 4.41 16.83
CA ALA A 74 -19.18 4.40 17.24
C ALA A 74 -18.32 5.29 16.32
N ARG A 75 -17.28 5.90 16.90
CA ARG A 75 -16.31 6.71 16.16
C ARG A 75 -15.13 5.84 15.75
N GLN A 76 -14.77 5.84 14.48
CA GLN A 76 -13.68 5.01 13.95
C GLN A 76 -12.64 5.89 13.25
N TRP A 77 -11.37 5.59 13.47
CA TRP A 77 -10.29 6.20 12.73
C TRP A 77 -10.28 5.73 11.28
N SER A 78 -10.04 6.65 10.35
CA SER A 78 -9.68 6.38 8.97
C SER A 78 -8.33 7.01 8.66
N TYR A 79 -7.61 6.43 7.69
CA TYR A 79 -6.40 7.01 7.13
C TYR A 79 -6.64 7.28 5.64
N LYS A 80 -6.44 8.53 5.19
CA LYS A 80 -6.76 8.98 3.82
C LYS A 80 -8.19 8.61 3.39
N GLY A 81 -9.12 8.63 4.36
CA GLY A 81 -10.51 8.27 4.16
C GLY A 81 -10.82 6.77 4.18
N ALA A 82 -9.85 5.87 4.23
CA ALA A 82 -10.09 4.44 4.37
C ALA A 82 -10.30 4.07 5.85
N PRO A 83 -11.44 3.47 6.25
CA PRO A 83 -11.67 3.03 7.63
C PRO A 83 -10.62 2.02 8.10
N LEU A 84 -10.12 2.17 9.32
CA LEU A 84 -9.06 1.33 9.86
C LEU A 84 -9.61 0.23 10.77
N TYR A 85 -9.07 -0.97 10.66
CA TYR A 85 -9.46 -2.15 11.42
C TYR A 85 -8.24 -2.88 11.98
N SER A 86 -8.44 -3.63 13.06
CA SER A 86 -7.49 -4.63 13.55
C SER A 86 -7.88 -6.03 13.04
N TRP A 87 -6.94 -6.96 13.03
CA TRP A 87 -7.20 -8.36 12.71
C TRP A 87 -7.06 -9.25 13.95
N ILE A 88 -8.09 -10.02 14.29
CA ILE A 88 -8.11 -10.78 15.55
C ILE A 88 -7.04 -11.88 15.63
N LYS A 89 -6.49 -12.33 14.50
CA LYS A 89 -5.45 -13.37 14.51
C LYS A 89 -4.04 -12.81 14.67
N ASP A 90 -3.84 -11.51 14.49
CA ASP A 90 -2.54 -10.89 14.77
C ASP A 90 -2.38 -10.74 16.30
N LYS A 91 -1.41 -11.46 16.85
CA LYS A 91 -1.04 -11.50 18.26
C LYS A 91 0.21 -10.66 18.54
N ASN A 92 1.17 -10.65 17.63
CA ASN A 92 2.47 -10.00 17.80
C ASN A 92 2.59 -8.73 16.95
N GLN A 93 3.54 -7.87 17.33
CA GLN A 93 3.85 -6.66 16.56
C GLN A 93 4.32 -7.03 15.14
N GLY A 94 3.80 -6.30 14.14
CA GLY A 94 4.20 -6.45 12.74
C GLY A 94 3.65 -7.70 12.02
N GLU A 95 2.82 -8.51 12.68
CA GLU A 95 2.08 -9.56 11.99
C GLU A 95 1.12 -8.94 10.97
N THR A 96 1.08 -9.53 9.78
CA THR A 96 0.26 -9.07 8.64
C THR A 96 -0.66 -10.19 8.15
N THR A 97 -1.09 -11.11 9.03
CA THR A 97 -1.81 -12.34 8.63
C THR A 97 -3.20 -12.08 8.09
N GLY A 98 -3.71 -10.86 8.22
CA GLY A 98 -4.94 -10.39 7.61
C GLY A 98 -4.77 -9.93 6.15
N HIS A 99 -3.54 -9.69 5.71
CA HIS A 99 -3.28 -9.18 4.36
C HIS A 99 -3.76 -10.19 3.31
N GLY A 100 -4.49 -9.70 2.30
CA GLY A 100 -5.01 -10.51 1.21
C GLY A 100 -6.18 -11.43 1.59
N VAL A 101 -6.69 -11.40 2.84
CA VAL A 101 -7.82 -12.25 3.23
C VAL A 101 -9.02 -11.98 2.32
N LYS A 102 -9.47 -13.02 1.62
CA LYS A 102 -10.53 -12.96 0.61
C LYS A 102 -10.32 -11.88 -0.46
N ASN A 103 -9.08 -11.44 -0.67
CA ASN A 103 -8.71 -10.42 -1.65
C ASN A 103 -9.37 -9.06 -1.44
N VAL A 104 -9.80 -8.76 -0.21
CA VAL A 104 -10.50 -7.52 0.13
C VAL A 104 -9.97 -6.85 1.38
N TRP A 105 -9.00 -7.45 2.08
CA TRP A 105 -8.37 -6.89 3.26
C TRP A 105 -6.90 -6.64 3.00
N PHE A 106 -6.46 -5.40 3.23
CA PHE A 106 -5.09 -4.99 2.94
C PHE A 106 -4.51 -4.25 4.14
N VAL A 107 -3.19 -4.29 4.29
CA VAL A 107 -2.53 -3.54 5.36
C VAL A 107 -2.71 -2.05 5.10
N ALA A 108 -2.94 -1.26 6.15
CA ALA A 108 -2.97 0.18 6.05
C ALA A 108 -1.54 0.69 5.92
N ARG A 109 -1.05 0.81 4.69
CA ARG A 109 0.31 1.30 4.39
C ARG A 109 0.50 2.72 4.92
N SER A 110 1.72 3.04 5.37
CA SER A 110 2.10 4.40 5.78
C SER A 110 2.79 5.21 4.67
N ASP A 111 3.03 4.60 3.52
CA ASP A 111 3.57 5.24 2.31
C ASP A 111 2.50 5.56 1.26
N ASP A 112 2.95 6.26 0.21
CA ASP A 112 2.17 6.70 -0.95
C ASP A 112 2.34 5.80 -2.18
N ALA A 113 2.99 4.64 -2.06
CA ALA A 113 3.24 3.78 -3.22
C ALA A 113 1.90 3.40 -3.88
N PRO A 114 1.66 3.75 -5.17
CA PRO A 114 0.38 3.55 -5.82
C PRO A 114 0.23 2.09 -6.31
N VAL A 115 0.44 1.14 -5.40
CA VAL A 115 0.56 -0.28 -5.69
C VAL A 115 -0.61 -1.05 -5.10
N SER A 116 -1.27 -1.84 -5.95
CA SER A 116 -2.40 -2.71 -5.60
C SER A 116 -2.08 -4.16 -5.91
N VAL A 117 -2.74 -5.09 -5.21
CA VAL A 117 -2.66 -6.52 -5.49
C VAL A 117 -3.84 -6.94 -6.35
N PHE A 118 -3.56 -7.45 -7.54
CA PHE A 118 -4.55 -8.08 -8.42
C PHE A 118 -4.45 -9.59 -8.34
N ASN A 119 -5.59 -10.27 -8.16
CA ASN A 119 -5.63 -11.74 -8.08
C ASN A 119 -6.01 -12.33 -9.43
N ARG A 120 -5.05 -13.03 -10.05
CA ARG A 120 -5.24 -13.78 -11.30
C ARG A 120 -5.22 -15.27 -10.98
N GLY A 121 -6.41 -15.83 -10.71
CA GLY A 121 -6.51 -17.20 -10.20
C GLY A 121 -5.80 -17.33 -8.86
N ASN A 122 -4.80 -18.22 -8.77
CA ASN A 122 -3.98 -18.41 -7.56
C ASN A 122 -2.71 -17.54 -7.55
N THR A 123 -2.53 -16.65 -8.53
CA THR A 123 -1.37 -15.75 -8.62
C THR A 123 -1.74 -14.35 -8.19
N GLN A 124 -0.96 -13.78 -7.28
CA GLN A 124 -1.02 -12.37 -6.92
C GLN A 124 -0.06 -11.57 -7.79
N LEU A 125 -0.56 -10.50 -8.40
CA LEU A 125 0.19 -9.57 -9.23
C LEU A 125 0.24 -8.21 -8.55
N LEU A 126 1.41 -7.59 -8.54
CA LEU A 126 1.52 -6.17 -8.22
C LEU A 126 1.08 -5.35 -9.42
N THR A 127 0.27 -4.34 -9.16
CA THR A 127 -0.30 -3.47 -10.18
C THR A 127 -0.23 -2.00 -9.76
N ASP A 128 -0.26 -1.10 -10.73
CA ASP A 128 -0.46 0.33 -10.47
C ASP A 128 -1.93 0.64 -10.09
N ALA A 129 -2.23 1.91 -9.82
CA ALA A 129 -3.59 2.37 -9.54
C ALA A 129 -4.60 2.15 -10.68
N SER A 130 -4.12 1.93 -11.92
CA SER A 130 -4.93 1.59 -13.10
C SER A 130 -5.00 0.08 -13.36
N GLN A 131 -4.54 -0.74 -12.41
CA GLN A 131 -4.47 -2.21 -12.48
C GLN A 131 -3.54 -2.77 -13.58
N LYS A 132 -2.59 -1.98 -14.10
CA LYS A 132 -1.53 -2.50 -14.98
C LYS A 132 -0.47 -3.21 -14.15
N THR A 133 -0.02 -4.38 -14.60
CA THR A 133 1.00 -5.15 -13.90
C THR A 133 2.35 -4.43 -13.84
N LEU A 134 2.99 -4.54 -12.68
CA LEU A 134 4.29 -3.94 -12.39
C LEU A 134 5.43 -4.92 -12.64
N TYR A 135 6.54 -4.39 -13.14
CA TYR A 135 7.71 -5.14 -13.58
C TYR A 135 9.00 -4.56 -13.02
N ILE A 136 10.02 -5.40 -12.96
CA ILE A 136 11.42 -5.04 -12.69
C ILE A 136 12.29 -5.38 -13.92
N PHE A 137 13.43 -4.70 -14.03
CA PHE A 137 14.35 -4.85 -15.15
C PHE A 137 15.73 -5.31 -14.68
N ASP A 138 16.19 -6.47 -15.15
CA ASP A 138 17.46 -7.09 -14.70
C ASP A 138 18.69 -6.22 -14.97
N LYS A 139 18.60 -5.33 -15.97
CA LYS A 139 19.72 -4.44 -16.30
C LYS A 139 19.77 -3.22 -15.40
N ASP A 140 18.76 -2.96 -14.58
CA ASP A 140 18.83 -1.88 -13.59
C ASP A 140 19.84 -2.22 -12.50
N LYS A 141 20.32 -1.17 -11.82
CA LYS A 141 21.16 -1.31 -10.63
C LYS A 141 20.33 -0.94 -9.41
N LYS A 142 20.82 -1.32 -8.24
CA LYS A 142 20.24 -0.90 -6.96
C LYS A 142 20.04 0.61 -6.96
N ASP A 143 18.79 1.03 -6.76
CA ASP A 143 18.36 2.42 -6.69
C ASP A 143 18.69 3.26 -7.96
N GLN A 144 18.84 2.60 -9.12
CA GLN A 144 19.17 3.28 -10.38
C GLN A 144 18.58 2.55 -11.60
N SER A 145 17.69 3.24 -12.32
CA SER A 145 17.21 2.81 -13.64
C SER A 145 18.29 2.97 -14.71
N ASN A 146 18.37 1.99 -15.61
CA ASN A 146 19.06 2.00 -16.91
C ASN A 146 18.08 2.05 -18.10
N CYS A 147 16.76 2.05 -17.84
CA CYS A 147 15.74 2.17 -18.87
C CYS A 147 15.40 3.64 -19.17
N TYR A 148 15.91 4.16 -20.29
CA TYR A 148 15.66 5.52 -20.79
C TYR A 148 15.26 5.51 -22.28
N ASP A 149 14.82 6.66 -22.78
CA ASP A 149 14.47 6.88 -24.18
C ASP A 149 13.43 5.86 -24.70
N LYS A 150 13.75 5.16 -25.78
CA LYS A 150 12.89 4.11 -26.36
C LYS A 150 12.56 3.00 -25.36
N CYS A 151 13.45 2.72 -24.39
CA CYS A 151 13.14 1.77 -23.34
C CYS A 151 11.96 2.27 -22.50
N ALA A 152 12.05 3.49 -21.97
CA ALA A 152 11.02 4.08 -21.12
C ALA A 152 9.70 4.37 -21.89
N THR A 153 9.75 4.47 -23.22
CA THR A 153 8.55 4.57 -24.06
C THR A 153 7.77 3.24 -24.10
N LEU A 154 8.48 2.11 -24.11
CA LEU A 154 7.86 0.78 -24.12
C LEU A 154 7.57 0.27 -22.71
N TRP A 155 8.41 0.65 -21.76
CA TRP A 155 8.33 0.33 -20.34
C TRP A 155 8.21 1.61 -19.51
N PRO A 156 7.02 2.24 -19.45
CA PRO A 156 6.84 3.46 -18.69
C PRO A 156 7.21 3.25 -17.21
N PRO A 157 8.02 4.14 -16.61
CA PRO A 157 8.36 4.07 -15.19
C PRO A 157 7.10 4.33 -14.34
N LEU A 158 6.96 3.64 -13.22
CA LEU A 158 5.97 3.99 -12.20
C LEU A 158 6.40 5.30 -11.54
N GLN A 159 5.83 6.41 -12.01
CA GLN A 159 6.20 7.77 -11.58
C GLN A 159 5.83 8.01 -10.11
N ALA A 160 6.74 8.68 -9.39
CA ALA A 160 6.49 9.23 -8.07
C ALA A 160 6.36 10.75 -8.13
N SER A 161 5.68 11.34 -7.16
CA SER A 161 5.61 12.78 -6.93
C SER A 161 6.67 13.22 -5.91
N SER A 162 7.03 14.50 -5.92
CA SER A 162 7.95 15.08 -4.92
C SER A 162 7.38 15.08 -3.51
N ASN A 163 6.06 14.96 -3.39
CA ASN A 163 5.35 14.92 -2.10
C ASN A 163 5.04 13.50 -1.65
N ASP A 164 5.40 12.49 -2.44
CA ASP A 164 5.15 11.10 -2.08
C ASP A 164 6.08 10.68 -0.93
N GLN A 165 5.50 10.06 0.09
CA GLN A 165 6.25 9.47 1.18
C GLN A 165 6.53 8.00 0.86
N ALA A 166 7.80 7.63 0.74
CA ALA A 166 8.20 6.23 0.61
C ALA A 166 8.42 5.56 1.98
N SER A 167 8.16 4.25 2.01
CA SER A 167 8.50 3.39 3.13
C SER A 167 8.87 2.00 2.62
N ALA A 168 9.83 1.33 3.29
CA ALA A 168 10.25 -0.01 2.90
C ALA A 168 9.04 -0.95 2.79
N PRO A 169 9.01 -1.92 1.83
CA PRO A 169 10.07 -2.21 0.86
C PRO A 169 10.09 -1.24 -0.32
N PHE A 170 9.23 -0.23 -0.35
CA PHE A 170 9.18 0.74 -1.42
C PHE A 170 10.15 1.89 -1.19
N GLY A 171 10.68 2.41 -2.28
CA GLY A 171 11.57 3.56 -2.29
C GLY A 171 11.22 4.50 -3.42
N ILE A 172 11.84 5.67 -3.44
CA ILE A 172 11.78 6.62 -4.56
C ILE A 172 13.21 6.91 -4.98
N ILE A 173 13.47 6.84 -6.28
CA ILE A 173 14.72 7.25 -6.89
C ILE A 173 14.50 8.48 -7.76
N GLN A 174 15.51 9.37 -7.80
CA GLN A 174 15.58 10.41 -8.81
C GLN A 174 16.29 9.87 -10.06
N ARG A 175 15.62 9.96 -11.20
CA ARG A 175 16.14 9.57 -12.51
C ARG A 175 17.05 10.65 -13.07
N LYS A 176 17.87 10.30 -14.07
CA LYS A 176 18.82 11.24 -14.72
C LYS A 176 18.15 12.45 -15.37
N ASP A 177 16.90 12.30 -15.80
CA ASP A 177 16.06 13.35 -16.38
C ASP A 177 15.38 14.23 -15.32
N GLY A 178 15.63 13.98 -14.03
CA GLY A 178 15.05 14.71 -12.90
C GLY A 178 13.70 14.17 -12.43
N SER A 179 13.05 13.27 -13.19
CA SER A 179 11.79 12.64 -12.77
C SER A 179 12.00 11.67 -11.59
N LEU A 180 10.93 11.39 -10.84
CA LEU A 180 10.98 10.46 -9.71
C LEU A 180 10.28 9.15 -10.07
N GLN A 181 10.82 8.04 -9.57
CA GLN A 181 10.28 6.71 -9.85
C GLN A 181 10.24 5.86 -8.59
N TRP A 182 9.11 5.16 -8.42
CA TRP A 182 8.93 4.18 -7.36
C TRP A 182 9.81 2.95 -7.58
N THR A 183 10.36 2.43 -6.49
CA THR A 183 11.11 1.17 -6.45
C THR A 183 10.46 0.18 -5.50
N LEU A 184 10.71 -1.10 -5.73
CA LEU A 184 10.40 -2.18 -4.79
C LEU A 184 11.70 -2.93 -4.49
N ASN A 185 12.08 -3.02 -3.21
CA ASN A 185 13.36 -3.59 -2.79
C ASN A 185 14.55 -2.99 -3.57
N SER A 186 14.54 -1.66 -3.73
CA SER A 186 15.53 -0.90 -4.53
C SER A 186 15.57 -1.22 -6.03
N GLN A 187 14.60 -1.96 -6.57
CA GLN A 187 14.46 -2.21 -8.00
C GLN A 187 13.42 -1.24 -8.60
N PRO A 188 13.76 -0.46 -9.64
CA PRO A 188 12.82 0.46 -10.26
C PRO A 188 11.61 -0.27 -10.85
N LEU A 189 10.42 0.28 -10.62
CA LEU A 189 9.15 -0.31 -11.06
C LEU A 189 8.70 0.29 -12.39
N TYR A 190 8.17 -0.57 -13.27
CA TYR A 190 7.68 -0.19 -14.59
C TYR A 190 6.33 -0.83 -14.89
N THR A 191 5.60 -0.24 -15.84
CA THR A 191 4.47 -0.89 -16.51
C THR A 191 4.88 -1.30 -17.92
N TRP A 192 4.06 -2.11 -18.58
CA TRP A 192 4.29 -2.53 -19.97
C TRP A 192 3.23 -1.94 -20.91
N ILE A 193 3.65 -1.33 -22.01
CA ILE A 193 2.72 -0.63 -22.92
C ILE A 193 1.73 -1.57 -23.63
N LYS A 194 2.06 -2.86 -23.78
CA LYS A 194 1.16 -3.82 -24.43
C LYS A 194 0.13 -4.45 -23.50
N ASP A 195 0.26 -4.26 -22.18
CA ASP A 195 -0.76 -4.69 -21.24
C ASP A 195 -1.93 -3.70 -21.29
N LYS A 196 -3.13 -4.21 -21.59
CA LYS A 196 -4.35 -3.43 -21.83
C LYS A 196 -5.45 -3.71 -20.83
N GLN A 197 -5.43 -4.89 -20.21
CA GLN A 197 -6.45 -5.33 -19.26
C GLN A 197 -5.82 -5.68 -17.91
N PRO A 198 -6.56 -5.52 -16.80
CA PRO A 198 -6.14 -6.00 -15.50
C PRO A 198 -5.75 -7.49 -15.55
N GLY A 199 -4.54 -7.80 -15.08
CA GLY A 199 -4.00 -9.15 -15.07
C GLY A 199 -3.29 -9.59 -16.36
N ASP A 200 -3.15 -8.71 -17.35
CA ASP A 200 -2.20 -8.93 -18.45
C ASP A 200 -0.78 -9.01 -17.89
N ILE A 201 -0.02 -10.00 -18.35
CA ILE A 201 1.38 -10.21 -17.94
C ILE A 201 2.32 -10.30 -19.14
N SER A 202 1.96 -9.70 -20.28
CA SER A 202 2.65 -9.93 -21.56
C SER A 202 4.08 -9.37 -21.62
N GLY A 203 4.47 -8.56 -20.61
CA GLY A 203 5.83 -8.10 -20.42
C GLY A 203 6.77 -9.14 -19.78
N ASP A 204 6.23 -10.14 -19.08
CA ASP A 204 7.06 -11.11 -18.36
C ASP A 204 7.92 -11.92 -19.34
N GLY A 205 9.22 -12.03 -19.06
CA GLY A 205 10.17 -12.73 -19.91
C GLY A 205 10.54 -12.02 -21.22
N VAL A 206 10.07 -10.79 -21.47
CA VAL A 206 10.46 -10.04 -22.69
C VAL A 206 11.98 -9.92 -22.76
N LYS A 207 12.58 -10.45 -23.84
CA LYS A 207 14.04 -10.54 -24.04
C LYS A 207 14.79 -11.23 -22.89
N GLY A 208 14.11 -11.99 -22.03
CA GLY A 208 14.68 -12.68 -20.88
C GLY A 208 15.21 -11.79 -19.76
N VAL A 209 14.84 -10.50 -19.72
CA VAL A 209 15.40 -9.51 -18.77
C VAL A 209 14.34 -8.69 -18.02
N TRP A 210 13.06 -8.97 -18.26
CA TRP A 210 11.93 -8.29 -17.65
C TRP A 210 11.12 -9.33 -16.87
N HIS A 211 10.82 -9.02 -15.61
CA HIS A 211 10.11 -9.95 -14.73
C HIS A 211 9.03 -9.24 -13.94
N LEU A 212 7.98 -9.99 -13.61
CA LEU A 212 6.95 -9.51 -12.67
C LEU A 212 7.59 -8.99 -11.38
N ALA A 213 7.19 -7.79 -10.96
CA ALA A 213 7.47 -7.33 -9.61
C ALA A 213 6.67 -8.19 -8.62
N ARG A 214 7.34 -8.73 -7.61
CA ARG A 214 6.73 -9.63 -6.61
C ARG A 214 7.03 -9.12 -5.21
N HIS A 215 6.05 -9.26 -4.32
CA HIS A 215 6.33 -9.22 -2.89
C HIS A 215 7.31 -10.35 -2.53
N PRO A 216 8.24 -10.12 -1.58
CA PRO A 216 9.07 -11.20 -1.03
C PRO A 216 8.23 -12.29 -0.35
#